data_AF-A0A936JIM4-F1
#
_entry.id   AF-A0A936JIM4-F1
#
_cell.length_a   1.000
_cell.length_b   1.000
_cell.length_c   1.000
_cell.angle_alpha   90.00
_cell.angle_beta   90.00
_cell.angle_gamma   90.00
#
_symmetry.space_group_name_H-M   'P 1'
#
loop_
_entity.id
_entity.type
_entity.pdbx_description
1 polymer ?
#
loop_
_entity_poly.entity_id
_entity_poly.type
_entity_poly.pdbx_seq_one_letter_code
_entity_poly.pdbx_strand_id
1 'polypeptide(L)'
;MRTALAALEMLEGFIIEQKFSFPIDLGFRIGLHSGSVVAGVIGENKYSYDMWGDAVNTASRMESHGEAGKIHVTEEFIHAVGAENFLPLRFIRRGEMEIKGKGMMKTYFLEQSHNL
;
A
#
# COMPACT_ATOMS: atom_id res chain seq x y z
N MET A 1 2.52 5.91 -9.83
CA MET A 1 3.61 6.75 -9.25
C MET A 1 3.16 7.56 -8.03
N ARG A 2 2.20 8.50 -8.13
CA ARG A 2 1.81 9.38 -7.01
C ARG A 2 1.37 8.65 -5.73
N THR A 3 0.59 7.57 -5.87
CA THR A 3 0.15 6.75 -4.74
C THR A 3 1.32 6.13 -3.96
N ALA A 4 2.39 5.73 -4.67
CA ALA A 4 3.58 5.15 -4.04
C ALA A 4 4.34 6.20 -3.22
N LEU A 5 4.48 7.42 -3.76
CA LEU A 5 5.11 8.54 -3.06
C LEU A 5 4.31 8.97 -1.83
N ALA A 6 2.98 9.09 -1.97
CA ALA A 6 2.11 9.42 -0.84
C ALA A 6 2.22 8.36 0.28
N ALA A 7 2.31 7.07 -0.07
CA ALA A 7 2.50 6.02 0.93
C ALA A 7 3.85 6.12 1.66
N LEU A 8 4.93 6.48 0.96
CA LEU A 8 6.24 6.75 1.58
C LEU A 8 6.17 7.98 2.50
N GLU A 9 5.59 9.08 2.03
CA GLU A 9 5.40 10.30 2.82
C GLU A 9 4.55 10.05 4.06
N MET A 10 3.50 9.22 3.98
CA MET A 10 2.69 8.87 5.15
C MET A 10 3.50 8.10 6.20
N LEU A 11 4.39 7.20 5.76
CA LEU A 11 5.20 6.39 6.66
C LEU A 11 6.33 7.22 7.31
N GLU A 12 6.91 8.17 6.58
CA GLU A 12 7.93 9.11 7.07
C GLU A 12 7.34 10.24 7.93
N GLY A 13 6.28 10.88 7.45
CA GLY A 13 5.67 12.07 8.06
C GLY A 13 5.06 11.78 9.44
N PHE A 14 4.56 10.55 9.64
CA PHE A 14 4.02 10.16 10.93
C PHE A 14 5.10 10.03 12.03
N ILE A 15 6.35 9.76 11.64
CA ILE A 15 7.49 9.75 12.56
C ILE A 15 7.83 11.18 13.02
N ILE A 16 7.55 12.20 12.20
CA ILE A 16 7.96 13.60 12.44
C ILE A 16 6.90 14.40 13.23
N GLU A 17 5.61 14.10 13.09
CA GLU A 17 4.54 14.90 13.72
C GLU A 17 4.10 14.43 15.12
N GLN A 18 4.59 13.29 15.60
CA GLN A 18 4.28 12.82 16.96
C GLN A 18 5.07 13.60 18.03
N LYS A 19 4.62 14.81 18.38
CA LYS A 19 4.85 15.43 19.70
C LYS A 19 4.01 14.75 20.79
N PHE A 20 4.01 13.43 20.84
CA PHE A 20 3.39 12.74 21.96
C PHE A 20 4.32 12.85 23.16
N SER A 21 3.77 13.00 24.37
CA SER A 21 4.56 13.15 25.59
C SER A 21 5.47 11.94 25.89
N PHE A 22 5.29 10.83 25.16
CA PHE A 22 6.09 9.62 25.22
C PHE A 22 6.27 9.04 23.81
N PRO A 23 7.40 8.36 23.51
CA PRO A 23 7.59 7.68 22.24
C PRO A 23 6.57 6.53 22.11
N ILE A 24 5.70 6.62 21.10
CA ILE A 24 4.73 5.58 20.75
C ILE A 24 5.08 5.10 19.35
N ASP A 25 5.41 3.81 19.22
CA ASP A 25 5.45 3.14 17.93
C ASP A 25 4.05 2.60 17.61
N LEU A 26 3.39 3.19 16.61
CA LEU A 26 2.06 2.76 16.18
C LEU A 26 2.10 1.57 15.21
N GLY A 27 3.27 1.20 14.68
CA GLY A 27 3.43 0.02 13.84
C GLY A 27 2.56 0.02 12.57
N PHE A 28 2.48 1.14 11.85
CA PHE A 28 1.67 1.25 10.63
C PHE A 28 2.04 0.21 9.58
N ARG A 29 1.02 -0.30 8.89
CA ARG A 29 1.16 -1.15 7.71
C ARG A 29 0.37 -0.54 6.58
N ILE A 30 0.94 -0.58 5.38
CA ILE A 30 0.28 -0.08 4.17
C ILE A 30 0.29 -1.20 3.12
N GLY A 31 -0.86 -1.46 2.52
CA GLY A 31 -1.02 -2.43 1.42
C GLY A 31 -1.42 -1.74 0.13
N LEU A 32 -0.72 -1.99 -0.97
CA LEU A 32 -1.02 -1.40 -2.28
C LEU A 32 -1.23 -2.45 -3.38
N HIS A 33 -2.25 -2.22 -4.20
CA HIS A 33 -2.56 -3.00 -5.39
C HIS A 33 -3.15 -2.09 -6.47
N SER A 34 -3.08 -2.53 -7.74
CA SER A 34 -3.70 -1.83 -8.87
C SER A 34 -4.58 -2.80 -9.63
N GLY A 35 -5.84 -2.42 -9.81
CA GLY A 35 -6.84 -3.21 -10.51
C GLY A 35 -8.15 -2.45 -10.65
N SER A 36 -9.12 -3.08 -11.30
CA SER A 36 -10.44 -2.48 -11.54
C SER A 36 -11.26 -2.42 -10.24
N VAL A 37 -12.03 -1.36 -10.09
CA VAL A 37 -12.90 -1.09 -8.94
C VAL A 37 -14.24 -0.54 -9.42
N VAL A 38 -15.28 -0.76 -8.62
CA VAL A 38 -16.58 -0.10 -8.77
C VAL A 38 -16.69 0.94 -7.67
N ALA A 39 -17.02 2.16 -8.04
CA ALA A 39 -17.26 3.23 -7.08
C ALA A 39 -18.69 3.74 -7.22
N GLY A 40 -19.28 4.16 -6.10
CA GLY A 40 -20.67 4.64 -6.09
C GLY A 40 -20.95 5.53 -4.90
N VAL A 41 -22.07 6.25 -5.00
CA VAL A 41 -22.63 7.00 -3.88
C VAL A 41 -23.81 6.22 -3.32
N ILE A 42 -23.79 5.93 -2.03
CA ILE A 42 -24.89 5.29 -1.31
C ILE A 42 -25.62 6.35 -0.47
N GLY A 43 -26.96 6.28 -0.49
CA GLY A 43 -27.85 7.02 0.39
C GLY A 43 -28.57 8.18 -0.30
N GLU A 44 -29.86 8.34 0.01
CA GLU A 44 -30.70 9.41 -0.55
C GLU A 44 -30.67 10.70 0.30
N ASN A 45 -30.41 10.58 1.61
CA ASN A 45 -30.40 11.72 2.56
C ASN A 45 -29.03 11.95 3.23
N LYS A 46 -28.12 10.97 3.17
CA LYS A 46 -26.73 11.08 3.62
C LYS A 46 -25.86 10.38 2.57
N TYR A 47 -25.23 11.18 1.72
CA TYR A 47 -24.37 10.68 0.67
C TYR A 47 -23.05 10.18 1.26
N SER A 48 -22.74 8.90 1.02
CA SER A 48 -21.43 8.31 1.28
C SER A 48 -20.85 7.81 -0.03
N TYR A 49 -19.63 8.23 -0.36
CA TYR A 49 -18.89 7.71 -1.51
C TYR A 49 -18.03 6.54 -1.04
N ASP A 50 -18.13 5.41 -1.72
CA ASP A 50 -17.40 4.21 -1.35
C ASP A 50 -16.96 3.42 -2.60
N MET A 51 -15.94 2.58 -2.43
CA MET A 51 -15.27 1.82 -3.48
C MET A 51 -15.26 0.34 -3.11
N TRP A 52 -15.74 -0.51 -4.02
CA TRP A 52 -15.73 -1.95 -3.85
C TRP A 52 -15.06 -2.65 -5.02
N GLY A 53 -14.66 -3.89 -4.78
CA GLY A 53 -14.12 -4.77 -5.81
C GLY A 53 -12.98 -5.63 -5.31
N ASP A 54 -12.60 -6.56 -6.16
CA ASP A 54 -11.51 -7.49 -5.90
C ASP A 54 -10.15 -6.77 -5.71
N ALA A 55 -9.93 -5.64 -6.40
CA ALA A 55 -8.72 -4.85 -6.20
C ALA A 55 -8.61 -4.25 -4.78
N VAL A 56 -9.72 -3.81 -4.18
CA VAL A 56 -9.78 -3.30 -2.80
C VAL A 56 -9.48 -4.42 -1.81
N ASN A 57 -10.08 -5.59 -2.03
CA ASN A 57 -9.80 -6.78 -1.21
C ASN A 57 -8.33 -7.17 -1.29
N THR A 58 -7.74 -7.17 -2.49
CA THR A 58 -6.33 -7.52 -2.70
C THR A 58 -5.40 -6.53 -1.99
N ALA A 59 -5.66 -5.22 -2.09
CA ALA A 59 -4.90 -4.21 -1.34
C ALA A 59 -5.00 -4.43 0.18
N SER A 60 -6.21 -4.73 0.69
CA SER A 60 -6.41 -5.09 2.09
C SER A 60 -5.62 -6.34 2.49
N ARG A 61 -5.52 -7.36 1.63
CA ARG A 61 -4.68 -8.54 1.91
C ARG A 61 -3.20 -8.21 1.94
N MET A 62 -2.72 -7.25 1.14
CA MET A 62 -1.34 -6.79 1.23
C MET A 62 -1.08 -6.09 2.57
N GLU A 63 -2.00 -5.26 3.06
CA GLU A 63 -1.85 -4.64 4.39
C GLU A 63 -1.81 -5.71 5.49
N SER A 64 -2.77 -6.64 5.48
CA SER A 64 -2.95 -7.58 6.58
C SER A 64 -1.84 -8.64 6.66
N HIS A 65 -1.15 -8.92 5.56
CA HIS A 65 0.05 -9.77 5.54
C HIS A 65 1.36 -8.97 5.53
N GLY A 66 1.28 -7.65 5.64
CA GLY A 66 2.42 -6.76 5.71
C GLY A 66 3.09 -6.80 7.08
N GLU A 67 4.22 -6.10 7.16
CA GLU A 67 5.01 -5.95 8.39
C GLU A 67 4.93 -4.51 8.88
N ALA A 68 5.00 -4.31 10.20
CA ALA A 68 4.98 -2.98 10.79
C ALA A 68 6.09 -2.11 10.21
N GLY A 69 5.77 -0.86 9.86
CA GLY A 69 6.69 0.07 9.21
C GLY A 69 6.99 -0.26 7.74
N LYS A 70 6.23 -1.16 7.10
CA LYS A 70 6.44 -1.54 5.68
C LYS A 70 5.22 -1.25 4.80
N ILE A 71 5.52 -1.02 3.53
CA ILE A 71 4.53 -0.90 2.46
C ILE A 71 4.59 -2.18 1.61
N HIS A 72 3.57 -3.02 1.71
CA HIS A 72 3.48 -4.29 0.99
C HIS A 72 2.71 -4.09 -0.33
N VAL A 73 3.30 -4.53 -1.44
CA VAL A 73 2.73 -4.33 -2.77
C VAL A 73 2.71 -5.62 -3.59
N THR A 74 1.75 -5.66 -4.52
CA THR A 74 1.62 -6.71 -5.55
C THR A 74 2.52 -6.44 -6.76
N GLU A 75 2.80 -7.48 -7.56
CA GLU A 75 3.51 -7.34 -8.85
C GLU A 75 2.73 -6.42 -9.82
N GLU A 76 1.40 -6.53 -9.85
CA GLU A 76 0.54 -5.70 -10.69
C GLU A 76 0.65 -4.20 -10.36
N PHE A 77 0.83 -3.85 -9.09
CA PHE A 77 1.08 -2.47 -8.69
C PHE A 77 2.42 -1.95 -9.25
N ILE A 78 3.47 -2.77 -9.23
CA ILE A 78 4.79 -2.39 -9.76
C ILE A 78 4.68 -2.10 -11.26
N HIS A 79 4.03 -3.01 -12.01
CA HIS A 79 3.79 -2.83 -13.43
C HIS A 79 2.96 -1.57 -13.72
N ALA A 80 1.89 -1.33 -12.97
CA ALA A 80 1.04 -0.16 -13.14
C ALA A 80 1.74 1.17 -12.82
N VAL A 81 2.69 1.17 -11.89
CA VAL A 81 3.51 2.35 -11.58
C VAL A 81 4.54 2.61 -12.68
N GLY A 82 4.92 1.61 -13.48
CA GLY A 82 5.90 1.73 -14.56
C GLY A 82 7.31 2.02 -14.06
N ALA A 83 7.62 1.64 -12.82
CA ALA A 83 8.82 2.08 -12.10
C ALA A 83 9.92 1.03 -12.00
N GLU A 84 10.12 0.20 -13.03
CA GLU A 84 11.24 -0.75 -13.01
C GLU A 84 12.61 -0.06 -12.82
N ASN A 85 12.74 1.26 -13.08
CA ASN A 85 13.97 2.02 -12.87
C ASN A 85 13.77 3.50 -12.41
N PHE A 86 12.65 3.86 -11.80
CA PHE A 86 12.41 5.25 -11.38
C PHE A 86 12.82 5.49 -9.92
N LEU A 87 13.89 6.27 -9.72
CA LEU A 87 14.16 6.90 -8.42
C LEU A 87 12.98 7.84 -8.07
N PRO A 88 12.50 7.85 -6.80
CA PRO A 88 13.10 7.24 -5.61
C PRO A 88 12.44 5.92 -5.17
N LEU A 89 11.83 5.13 -6.05
CA LEU A 89 11.11 3.90 -5.64
C LEU A 89 12.02 2.67 -5.74
N ARG A 90 12.11 1.89 -4.65
CA ARG A 90 12.80 0.59 -4.62
C ARG A 90 11.81 -0.51 -4.24
N PHE A 91 11.74 -1.58 -5.03
CA PHE A 91 10.88 -2.73 -4.75
C PHE A 91 11.73 -3.94 -4.36
N ILE A 92 11.58 -4.42 -3.14
CA ILE A 92 12.30 -5.58 -2.60
C ILE A 92 11.39 -6.80 -2.67
N ARG A 93 11.82 -7.85 -3.36
CA ARG A 93 11.04 -9.09 -3.43
C ARG A 93 10.89 -9.68 -2.02
N ARG A 94 9.65 -9.88 -1.59
CA ARG A 94 9.30 -10.54 -0.33
C ARG A 94 9.22 -12.06 -0.50
N GLY A 95 8.78 -12.50 -1.68
CA GLY A 95 8.58 -13.91 -2.01
C GLY A 95 7.17 -14.17 -2.54
N GLU A 96 6.82 -15.45 -2.62
CA GLU A 96 5.50 -15.91 -3.03
C GLU A 96 4.65 -16.24 -1.79
N MET A 97 3.36 -15.93 -1.84
CA MET A 97 2.44 -16.20 -0.74
C MET A 97 1.02 -16.48 -1.22
N GLU A 98 0.31 -17.33 -0.47
CA GLU A 98 -1.08 -17.66 -0.80
C GLU A 98 -2.01 -16.53 -0.37
N ILE A 99 -2.74 -15.97 -1.34
CA ILE A 99 -3.72 -14.92 -1.11
C ILE A 99 -5.11 -15.47 -1.42
N LYS A 100 -6.01 -15.37 -0.45
CA LYS A 100 -7.39 -15.85 -0.56
C LYS A 100 -8.06 -15.29 -1.82
N GLY A 101 -8.52 -16.17 -2.70
CA GLY A 101 -9.20 -15.81 -3.95
C GLY A 101 -8.26 -15.46 -5.11
N LYS A 102 -6.94 -15.43 -4.89
CA LYS A 102 -5.92 -15.18 -5.91
C LYS A 102 -4.99 -16.37 -6.13
N GLY A 103 -4.83 -17.23 -5.13
CA GLY A 103 -3.84 -18.30 -5.14
C GLY A 103 -2.46 -17.74 -4.81
N MET A 104 -1.42 -18.33 -5.40
CA MET A 104 -0.04 -17.96 -5.10
C MET A 104 0.35 -16.67 -5.83
N MET A 105 0.76 -15.65 -5.09
CA MET A 105 1.14 -14.35 -5.63
C MET A 105 2.58 -13.99 -5.26
N LYS A 106 3.33 -13.46 -6.23
CA LYS A 106 4.60 -12.78 -5.97
C LYS A 106 4.32 -11.41 -5.35
N THR A 107 5.03 -11.09 -4.27
CA THR A 107 4.84 -9.82 -3.56
C THR A 107 6.16 -9.17 -3.18
N TYR A 108 6.08 -7.87 -2.90
CA TYR A 108 7.24 -7.00 -2.73
C TYR A 108 7.00 -5.99 -1.61
N PHE A 109 8.07 -5.51 -1.00
CA PHE A 109 8.03 -4.31 -0.17
C PHE A 109 8.50 -3.10 -0.98
N LEU A 110 7.76 -1.99 -0.89
CA LEU A 110 8.17 -0.70 -1.42
C LEU A 110 8.97 0.07 -0.36
N GLU A 111 10.12 0.58 -0.75
CA GLU A 111 10.98 1.44 0.07
C GLU A 111 11.49 2.64 -0.74
N GLN A 112 11.92 3.69 -0.04
CA GLN A 112 12.60 4.81 -0.66
C GLN A 112 14.04 4.42 -1.03
N SER A 113 14.41 4.61 -2.29
CA SER A 113 15.77 4.47 -2.76
C SER A 113 16.62 5.62 -2.22
N HIS A 114 17.42 5.34 -1.20
CA HIS A 114 18.41 6.29 -0.69
C HIS A 114 19.61 6.28 -1.64
N ASN A 115 19.97 7.45 -2.20
CA ASN A 115 21.28 7.63 -2.80
C ASN A 115 22.30 7.60 -1.65
N LEU A 116 23.25 6.65 -1.71
CA LEU A 116 24.50 6.75 -0.96
C LEU A 116 25.39 7.85 -1.57
#